data_AF-A0A536RDT6-F1
#
_entry.id   AF-A0A536RDT6-F1
#
_cell.length_a   1.000
_cell.length_b   1.000
_cell.length_c   1.000
_cell.angle_alpha   90.00
_cell.angle_beta   90.00
_cell.angle_gamma   90.00
#
_symmetry.space_group_name_H-M   'P 1'
#
loop_
_entity.id
_entity.type
_entity.pdbx_description
1 polymer ?
#
loop_
_entity_poly.entity_id
_entity_poly.type
_entity_poly.pdbx_seq_one_letter_code
_entity_poly.pdbx_strand_id
1 'polypeptide(L)'
;MEVRRALLWSGLLLGSQATDTLTTAIDRARGAVEAMPISAQMLEVGGVALFWVFKVMIVAAAAAALLAAAHNARSDPRRFSRLTFQCSLVAVQAVTICLAFASLSNVAVLGSIVG
;
A
#
# COMPACT_ATOMS: atom_id res chain seq x y z
N MET A 1 -18.01 -6.20 -12.92
CA MET A 1 -17.11 -5.01 -12.93
C MET A 1 -16.29 -4.90 -11.65
N GLU A 2 -16.80 -5.43 -10.54
CA GLU A 2 -16.31 -5.40 -9.17
C GLU A 2 -14.91 -6.03 -9.06
N VAL A 3 -14.75 -7.27 -9.55
CA VAL A 3 -13.47 -7.99 -9.53
C VAL A 3 -12.39 -7.27 -10.32
N ARG A 4 -12.73 -6.69 -11.49
CA ARG A 4 -11.76 -5.91 -12.28
C ARG A 4 -11.25 -4.69 -11.52
N ARG A 5 -12.15 -3.96 -10.86
CA ARG A 5 -11.77 -2.81 -10.01
C ARG A 5 -10.93 -3.24 -8.82
N ALA A 6 -11.28 -4.38 -8.19
CA ALA A 6 -10.51 -4.94 -7.10
C ALA A 6 -9.06 -5.23 -7.52
N LEU A 7 -8.88 -5.97 -8.62
CA LEU A 7 -7.55 -6.29 -9.15
C LEU A 7 -6.74 -5.03 -9.53
N LEU A 8 -7.38 -4.06 -10.18
CA LEU A 8 -6.73 -2.80 -10.57
C LEU A 8 -6.20 -2.04 -9.34
N TRP A 9 -7.05 -1.83 -8.34
CA TRP A 9 -6.67 -1.05 -7.15
C TRP A 9 -5.72 -1.80 -6.22
N SER A 10 -5.84 -3.13 -6.11
CA SER A 10 -4.85 -3.94 -5.42
C SER A 10 -3.49 -3.90 -6.12
N GLY A 11 -3.46 -3.92 -7.45
CA GLY A 11 -2.21 -3.78 -8.23
C GLY A 11 -1.57 -2.41 -8.06
N LEU A 12 -2.38 -1.33 -8.11
CA LEU A 12 -1.90 0.03 -7.83
C LEU A 12 -1.35 0.16 -6.41
N LEU A 13 -2.05 -0.37 -5.42
CA LEU A 13 -1.59 -0.39 -4.03
C LEU A 13 -0.25 -1.13 -3.89
N LEU A 14 -0.09 -2.29 -4.54
CA LEU A 14 1.18 -3.03 -4.54
C LEU A 14 2.31 -2.19 -5.15
N GLY A 15 2.05 -1.57 -6.30
CA GLY A 15 3.02 -0.70 -6.97
C GLY A 15 3.45 0.47 -6.09
N SER A 16 2.50 1.14 -5.45
CA SER A 16 2.80 2.23 -4.51
C SER A 16 3.62 1.77 -3.30
N GLN A 17 3.32 0.58 -2.74
CA GLN A 17 4.10 0.01 -1.64
C GLN A 17 5.53 -0.34 -2.08
N ALA A 18 5.71 -0.82 -3.32
CA ALA A 18 7.01 -1.12 -3.89
C ALA A 18 7.85 0.15 -4.08
N THR A 19 7.27 1.20 -4.68
CA THR A 19 7.94 2.50 -4.86
C THR A 19 8.38 3.08 -3.51
N ASP A 20 7.48 3.11 -2.53
CA ASP A 20 7.78 3.61 -1.19
C ASP A 20 8.93 2.84 -0.52
N THR A 21 8.91 1.51 -0.64
CA THR A 21 9.98 0.64 -0.11
C THR A 21 11.32 0.91 -0.79
N LEU A 22 11.32 1.09 -2.11
CA LEU A 22 12.53 1.42 -2.87
C LEU A 22 13.07 2.80 -2.47
N THR A 23 12.22 3.82 -2.35
CA THR A 23 12.66 5.16 -1.93
C THR A 23 13.25 5.13 -0.53
N THR A 24 12.59 4.47 0.43
CA THR A 24 13.12 4.31 1.80
C THR A 24 14.44 3.56 1.82
N ALA A 25 14.59 2.52 1.01
CA ALA A 25 15.85 1.77 0.93
C ALA A 25 16.99 2.63 0.39
N ILE A 26 16.72 3.46 -0.63
CA ILE A 26 17.72 4.38 -1.21
C ILE A 26 18.05 5.49 -0.22
N ASP A 27 17.05 6.10 0.43
CA ASP A 27 17.24 7.14 1.45
C ASP A 27 18.12 6.62 2.60
N ARG A 28 17.83 5.41 3.10
CA ARG A 28 18.62 4.76 4.14
C ARG A 28 20.05 4.44 3.68
N ALA A 29 20.22 3.98 2.45
CA ALA A 29 21.55 3.74 1.88
C ALA A 29 22.40 5.03 1.76
N ARG A 30 21.74 6.19 1.75
CA ARG A 30 22.37 7.53 1.74
C ARG A 30 22.50 8.16 3.13
N GLY A 31 22.18 7.42 4.19
CA GLY A 31 22.32 7.88 5.58
C GLY A 31 21.12 8.62 6.14
N ALA A 32 19.97 8.67 5.44
CA ALA A 32 18.74 9.20 6.00
C ALA A 32 18.18 8.28 7.09
N VAL A 33 17.54 8.88 8.09
CA VAL A 33 16.88 8.16 9.19
C VAL A 33 15.38 8.12 8.95
N GLU A 34 14.80 6.94 9.08
CA GLU A 34 13.36 6.73 8.97
C GLU A 34 12.64 7.38 10.17
N ALA A 35 11.76 8.35 9.89
CA ALA A 35 11.11 9.14 10.94
C ALA A 35 9.96 8.41 11.66
N MET A 36 9.37 7.38 11.04
CA MET A 36 8.28 6.61 11.64
C MET A 36 8.85 5.52 12.57
N PRO A 37 8.45 5.48 13.87
CA PRO A 37 9.07 4.57 14.84
C PRO A 37 8.92 3.09 14.48
N ILE A 38 7.74 2.70 13.97
CA ILE A 38 7.46 1.31 13.62
C ILE A 38 8.28 0.87 12.41
N SER A 39 8.32 1.68 11.34
CA SER A 39 9.11 1.34 10.15
C SER A 39 10.61 1.35 10.46
N ALA A 40 11.08 2.31 11.26
CA ALA A 40 12.46 2.36 11.73
C ALA A 40 12.85 1.08 12.47
N GLN A 41 12.02 0.62 13.43
CA GLN A 41 12.27 -0.62 14.17
C GLN A 41 12.30 -1.85 13.26
N MET A 42 11.38 -1.95 12.29
CA MET A 42 11.39 -3.06 11.33
C MET A 42 12.65 -3.07 10.47
N LEU A 43 13.08 -1.90 9.99
CA LEU A 43 14.31 -1.73 9.21
C LEU A 43 15.57 -1.99 10.04
N GLU A 44 15.57 -1.71 11.33
CA GLU A 44 16.68 -2.02 12.23
C GLU A 44 16.80 -3.53 12.51
N VAL A 45 15.68 -4.21 12.75
CA VAL A 45 15.67 -5.64 13.10
C VAL A 45 15.87 -6.55 11.90
N GLY A 46 15.20 -6.25 10.77
CA GLY A 46 15.15 -7.14 9.61
C GLY A 46 15.46 -6.48 8.27
N GLY A 47 15.90 -5.23 8.27
CA GLY A 47 16.26 -4.50 7.06
C GLY A 47 15.09 -4.28 6.11
N VAL A 48 15.44 -3.95 4.86
CA VAL A 48 14.47 -3.68 3.78
C VAL A 48 13.65 -4.92 3.44
N ALA A 49 14.21 -6.13 3.59
CA ALA A 49 13.51 -7.38 3.29
C ALA A 49 12.30 -7.61 4.23
N LEU A 50 12.47 -7.46 5.54
CA LEU A 50 11.37 -7.59 6.50
C LEU A 50 10.31 -6.50 6.29
N PHE A 51 10.76 -5.26 6.05
CA PHE A 51 9.88 -4.14 5.75
C PHE A 51 9.04 -4.39 4.49
N TRP A 52 9.65 -4.91 3.43
CA TRP A 52 8.96 -5.28 2.19
C TRP A 52 7.93 -6.39 2.40
N VAL A 53 8.32 -7.49 3.05
CA VAL A 53 7.42 -8.63 3.30
C VAL A 53 6.19 -8.20 4.09
N PHE A 54 6.38 -7.37 5.12
CA PHE A 54 5.27 -6.87 5.92
C PHE A 54 4.29 -6.04 5.08
N LYS A 55 4.79 -5.14 4.23
CA LYS A 55 3.95 -4.37 3.30
C LYS A 55 3.20 -5.26 2.31
N VAL A 56 3.87 -6.28 1.75
CA VAL A 56 3.22 -7.25 0.86
C VAL A 56 2.10 -7.99 1.57
N MET A 57 2.27 -8.36 2.84
CA MET A 57 1.22 -9.01 3.63
C MET A 57 0.00 -8.09 3.82
N ILE A 58 0.21 -6.80 4.06
CA ILE A 58 -0.88 -5.81 4.15
C ILE A 58 -1.62 -5.71 2.81
N VAL A 59 -0.89 -5.62 1.69
CA VAL A 59 -1.48 -5.57 0.34
C VAL A 59 -2.29 -6.84 0.06
N ALA A 60 -1.73 -8.01 0.39
CA ALA A 60 -2.40 -9.29 0.19
C ALA A 60 -3.69 -9.39 1.03
N ALA A 61 -3.65 -8.95 2.29
CA ALA A 61 -4.83 -8.91 3.15
C ALA A 61 -5.91 -7.96 2.60
N ALA A 62 -5.52 -6.76 2.17
CA ALA A 62 -6.45 -5.79 1.57
C ALA A 62 -7.05 -6.32 0.25
N ALA A 63 -6.24 -6.95 -0.60
CA ALA A 63 -6.68 -7.57 -1.84
C ALA A 63 -7.65 -8.73 -1.58
N ALA A 64 -7.34 -9.61 -0.61
CA ALA A 64 -8.21 -10.71 -0.23
C ALA A 64 -9.56 -10.19 0.30
N ALA A 65 -9.56 -9.18 1.16
CA ALA A 65 -10.78 -8.56 1.67
C ALA A 65 -11.62 -7.93 0.54
N LEU A 66 -10.98 -7.21 -0.39
CA LEU A 66 -11.66 -6.56 -1.51
C LEU A 66 -12.22 -7.58 -2.52
N LEU A 67 -11.49 -8.67 -2.77
CA LEU A 67 -11.95 -9.78 -3.62
C LEU A 67 -13.10 -10.55 -2.96
N ALA A 68 -13.03 -10.82 -1.66
CA ALA A 68 -14.12 -11.44 -0.91
C ALA A 68 -15.39 -10.56 -0.95
N ALA A 69 -15.24 -9.25 -0.75
CA ALA A 69 -16.35 -8.30 -0.87
C ALA A 69 -16.90 -8.25 -2.31
N ALA A 70 -16.04 -8.27 -3.33
CA ALA A 70 -16.45 -8.30 -4.74
C ALA A 70 -17.20 -9.59 -5.10
N HIS A 71 -16.75 -10.73 -4.58
CA HIS A 71 -17.39 -12.03 -4.78
C HIS A 71 -18.76 -12.08 -4.10
N ASN A 72 -18.86 -11.58 -2.88
CA ASN A 72 -20.13 -11.50 -2.15
C ASN A 72 -21.12 -10.53 -2.84
N ALA A 73 -20.66 -9.38 -3.34
CA ALA A 73 -21.49 -8.40 -4.05
C ALA A 73 -22.03 -8.91 -5.40
N ARG A 74 -21.36 -9.91 -5.99
CA ARG A 74 -21.82 -10.61 -7.19
C ARG A 74 -22.84 -11.69 -6.90
N SER A 75 -22.67 -12.40 -5.79
CA SER A 75 -23.48 -13.56 -5.45
C SER A 75 -24.80 -13.18 -4.76
N ASP A 76 -24.82 -12.10 -3.99
CA ASP A 76 -26.01 -11.61 -3.30
C ASP A 76 -26.38 -10.18 -3.73
N PRO A 77 -27.55 -9.94 -4.37
CA PRO A 77 -27.99 -8.61 -4.82
C PRO A 77 -28.34 -7.63 -3.68
N ARG A 78 -28.29 -8.05 -2.41
CA ARG A 78 -28.67 -7.20 -1.27
C ARG A 78 -27.82 -5.93 -1.19
N ARG A 79 -28.48 -4.82 -0.81
CA ARG A 79 -27.86 -3.48 -0.68
C ARG A 79 -26.61 -3.47 0.22
N PHE A 80 -26.62 -4.23 1.31
CA PHE A 80 -25.48 -4.32 2.23
C PHE A 80 -24.22 -4.91 1.57
N SER A 81 -24.37 -5.94 0.73
CA SER A 81 -23.23 -6.58 0.04
C SER A 81 -22.52 -5.60 -0.90
N ARG A 82 -23.31 -4.79 -1.62
CA ARG A 82 -22.77 -3.70 -2.45
C ARG A 82 -22.12 -2.61 -1.64
N LEU A 83 -22.71 -2.22 -0.50
CA LEU A 83 -22.15 -1.18 0.37
C LEU A 83 -20.78 -1.60 0.91
N THR A 84 -20.65 -2.85 1.40
CA THR A 84 -19.36 -3.39 1.87
C THR A 84 -18.31 -3.30 0.78
N PHE A 85 -18.62 -3.72 -0.45
CA PHE A 85 -17.67 -3.61 -1.56
C PHE A 85 -17.27 -2.16 -1.87
N GLN A 86 -18.21 -1.21 -1.87
CA GLN A 86 -17.90 0.20 -2.12
C GLN A 86 -17.04 0.80 -1.00
N CYS A 87 -17.37 0.53 0.27
CA CYS A 87 -16.58 0.99 1.41
C CYS A 87 -15.15 0.42 1.36
N SER A 88 -14.99 -0.87 1.10
CA SER A 88 -13.67 -1.50 0.93
C SER A 88 -12.90 -0.90 -0.23
N LEU A 89 -13.58 -0.65 -1.36
CA LEU A 89 -12.95 -0.04 -2.54
C LEU A 89 -12.45 1.37 -2.24
N VAL A 90 -13.29 2.21 -1.63
CA VAL A 90 -12.93 3.59 -1.24
C VAL A 90 -11.78 3.60 -0.24
N ALA A 91 -11.77 2.68 0.73
CA ALA A 91 -10.68 2.56 1.68
C ALA A 91 -9.34 2.23 0.99
N VAL A 92 -9.33 1.24 0.08
CA VAL A 92 -8.12 0.89 -0.70
C VAL A 92 -7.68 2.05 -1.58
N GLN A 93 -8.62 2.75 -2.21
CA GLN A 93 -8.34 3.94 -3.02
C GLN A 93 -7.68 5.05 -2.21
N ALA A 94 -8.28 5.41 -1.06
CA ALA A 94 -7.78 6.46 -0.19
C ALA A 94 -6.35 6.13 0.29
N VAL A 95 -6.11 4.90 0.75
CA VAL A 95 -4.77 4.47 1.18
C VAL A 95 -3.77 4.52 0.04
N THR A 96 -4.15 4.06 -1.16
CA THR A 96 -3.29 4.08 -2.35
C THR A 96 -2.90 5.52 -2.72
N ILE A 97 -3.85 6.45 -2.67
CA ILE A 97 -3.60 7.87 -2.94
C ILE A 97 -2.67 8.49 -1.89
N CYS A 98 -2.95 8.28 -0.60
CA CYS A 98 -2.08 8.76 0.48
C CYS A 98 -0.65 8.24 0.34
N LEU A 99 -0.50 6.96 -0.04
CA LEU A 99 0.81 6.36 -0.24
C LEU A 99 1.53 6.90 -1.46
N ALA A 100 0.81 7.22 -2.53
CA ALA A 100 1.40 7.90 -3.69
C ALA A 100 1.95 9.28 -3.31
N PHE A 101 1.25 10.04 -2.46
CA PHE A 101 1.77 11.29 -1.91
C PHE A 101 3.01 11.08 -1.03
N ALA A 102 2.98 10.09 -0.12
CA ALA A 102 4.14 9.77 0.71
C ALA A 102 5.37 9.37 -0.15
N SER A 103 5.16 8.55 -1.18
CA SER A 103 6.21 8.19 -2.14
C SER A 103 6.77 9.40 -2.86
N LEU A 104 5.91 10.35 -3.27
CA LEU A 104 6.35 11.59 -3.91
C LEU A 104 7.16 12.47 -2.94
N SER A 105 6.75 12.55 -1.68
CA SER A 105 7.53 13.22 -0.63
C SER A 105 8.90 12.57 -0.43
N ASN A 106 8.98 11.25 -0.39
CA ASN A 106 10.26 10.53 -0.28
C ASN A 106 11.15 10.82 -1.50
N VAL A 107 10.61 10.81 -2.72
CA VAL A 107 11.37 11.21 -3.92
C VAL A 107 11.88 12.64 -3.84
N ALA A 108 11.07 13.59 -3.34
CA ALA A 108 11.50 14.97 -3.18
C ALA A 108 12.64 15.12 -2.16
N VAL A 109 12.55 14.42 -1.02
CA VAL A 109 13.63 14.34 -0.02
C VAL A 109 14.89 13.74 -0.64
N LEU A 110 14.76 12.64 -1.38
CA LEU A 110 15.84 11.96 -2.05
C LEU A 110 16.54 12.84 -3.10
N GLY A 111 15.79 13.71 -3.77
CA GLY A 111 16.33 14.76 -4.65
C GLY A 111 17.09 15.85 -3.90
N SER A 112 16.59 16.28 -2.74
CA SER A 112 17.26 17.30 -1.91
C SER A 112 18.57 16.83 -1.26
N ILE A 113 18.77 15.52 -1.12
CA ILE A 113 20.03 14.94 -0.61
C ILE A 113 21.10 14.87 -1.71
N VAL A 114 20.71 14.88 -3.00
CA VAL A 114 21.62 14.77 -4.16
C VAL A 114 22.05 16.14 -4.70
N GLY A 115 21.26 17.17 -4.48
CA GLY A 115 21.57 18.56 -4.86
C GLY A 115 22.44 19.25 -3.82
#